data_AF-A0A5H2XXZ1-F1
#
_entry.id   AF-A0A5H2XXZ1-F1
#
_cell.length_a   1.000
_cell.length_b   1.000
_cell.length_c   1.000
_cell.angle_alpha   90.00
_cell.angle_beta   90.00
_cell.angle_gamma   90.00
#
_symmetry.space_group_name_H-M   'P 1'
#
loop_
_entity.id
_entity.type
_entity.pdbx_description
1 polymer ?
#
loop_
_entity_poly.entity_id
_entity_poly.type
_entity_poly.pdbx_seq_one_letter_code
_entity_poly.pdbx_strand_id
1 'polypeptide(L)'
;MKTPFPYCLLLASHVLVSGIACASNNAVIEPILERIPANEDASLPSFYMSKYEITVAQFSQFVRDTGYQLPETCLAFTDELLPDPEKPGRWDLPDYVNNIYLPVVCTGMQGALDYTKWLSEKTGKNYQLPSEEQWRYGALAGQTGRMAFADDFDQTQICEYENTEDIANIAGMKKHHQIRYRHSANCNDGAIYHTVVGMYRPNQFGLYDMMGNTRELTRTCRVSSKEDPSICEQYVVVGEAWHWQPRGVQTLDWMDADFQGSIEGFRLVLESDNADTMTAATKAFAARLKAAQIAEQDKHAKMRTIPATPEGVQLSVLENNQIKLNWLDIKGKGVKYAIYRSLSDFNTGEAKGFVKLVDGITDAEFVDSTLPNKSFARYQVFSYNEIGEGLGSKIVTYGKPWQFSVNERIEVEHFFAGRYHWVRQRDAATVVGFNDNPDHFPTGTLPHKPAWVRLAFDVKKAQQAKLKFRARAEQGGQFELWQGNHLVGRYEFAKGDKFTIHSGDAQLIASDAPLEVRMGNSLWFELDWLELK
;
A
#
# COMPACT_ATOMS: atom_id res chain seq x y z
N MET A 1 -29.26 57.03 -11.59
CA MET A 1 -28.35 57.05 -10.41
C MET A 1 -27.74 55.67 -10.25
N LYS A 2 -26.46 55.53 -10.63
CA LYS A 2 -25.44 54.58 -10.15
C LYS A 2 -24.32 54.61 -11.20
N THR A 3 -23.27 55.33 -10.81
CA THR A 3 -22.01 55.53 -11.53
C THR A 3 -21.22 54.22 -11.66
N PRO A 4 -20.57 53.95 -12.80
CA PRO A 4 -19.53 52.95 -12.91
C PRO A 4 -18.16 53.60 -12.65
N PHE A 5 -17.33 53.00 -11.79
CA PHE A 5 -15.92 53.39 -11.65
C PHE A 5 -15.05 52.45 -12.49
N PRO A 6 -14.18 52.98 -13.38
CA PRO A 6 -13.28 52.22 -14.22
C PRO A 6 -11.88 52.05 -13.59
N TYR A 7 -11.15 51.10 -14.16
CA TYR A 7 -9.71 50.87 -14.08
C TYR A 7 -8.87 52.15 -13.99
N CYS A 8 -7.86 52.15 -13.11
CA CYS A 8 -6.75 53.09 -13.19
C CYS A 8 -5.42 52.32 -13.15
N LEU A 9 -4.76 52.24 -14.31
CA LEU A 9 -3.31 52.10 -14.38
C LEU A 9 -2.67 53.37 -13.78
N LEU A 10 -1.60 53.21 -13.01
CA LEU A 10 -0.58 54.25 -12.85
C LEU A 10 0.80 53.58 -12.85
N LEU A 11 1.59 54.01 -13.83
CA LEU A 11 2.96 53.64 -14.11
C LEU A 11 3.94 54.30 -13.13
N ALA A 12 5.05 53.58 -12.94
CA ALA A 12 6.41 54.05 -12.70
C ALA A 12 6.80 54.58 -11.31
N SER A 13 7.72 53.82 -10.69
CA SER A 13 8.87 54.39 -10.00
C SER A 13 10.06 53.48 -10.28
N HIS A 14 10.95 53.92 -11.18
CA HIS A 14 12.26 53.34 -11.35
C HIS A 14 13.06 53.47 -10.05
N VAL A 15 13.45 52.34 -9.46
CA VAL A 15 14.64 52.30 -8.62
C VAL A 15 15.54 51.19 -9.17
N LEU A 16 16.55 51.61 -9.92
CA LEU A 16 17.77 50.85 -10.09
C LEU A 16 18.45 50.77 -8.71
N VAL A 17 18.29 49.64 -8.02
CA VAL A 17 19.28 49.21 -7.02
C VAL A 17 20.03 48.04 -7.63
N SER A 18 21.14 48.37 -8.28
CA SER A 18 22.29 47.49 -8.38
C SER A 18 22.66 47.02 -6.97
N GLY A 19 22.39 45.76 -6.72
CA GLY A 19 22.72 45.08 -5.48
C GLY A 19 22.38 43.62 -5.65
N ILE A 20 23.29 42.87 -6.27
CA ILE A 20 23.38 41.44 -6.02
C ILE A 20 23.73 41.33 -4.53
N ALA A 21 22.70 41.36 -3.68
CA ALA A 21 22.82 40.82 -2.36
C ALA A 21 23.01 39.33 -2.61
N CYS A 22 24.26 38.85 -2.49
CA CYS A 22 24.51 37.45 -2.19
C CYS A 22 23.61 37.14 -0.99
N ALA A 23 22.47 36.49 -1.23
CA ALA A 23 21.62 35.99 -0.18
C ALA A 23 22.52 35.09 0.66
N SER A 24 22.83 35.52 1.88
CA SER A 24 23.81 34.83 2.71
C SER A 24 23.41 33.35 2.83
N ASN A 25 24.37 32.44 2.63
CA ASN A 25 24.17 30.99 2.80
C ASN A 25 23.61 30.59 4.19
N ASN A 26 23.52 31.52 5.15
CA ASN A 26 22.89 31.32 6.45
C ASN A 26 21.35 31.18 6.45
N ALA A 27 20.68 31.46 5.32
CA ALA A 27 19.21 31.47 5.22
C ALA A 27 18.58 30.20 4.58
N VAL A 28 19.38 29.29 4.03
CA VAL A 28 18.87 28.06 3.40
C VAL A 28 18.66 26.96 4.44
N ILE A 29 17.52 26.27 4.37
CA ILE A 29 17.23 25.08 5.18
C ILE A 29 17.87 23.86 4.50
N GLU A 30 19.10 23.54 4.88
CA GLU A 30 19.79 22.31 4.46
C GLU A 30 19.16 21.07 5.12
N PRO A 31 19.33 19.86 4.56
CA PRO A 31 19.00 18.62 5.28
C PRO A 31 19.84 18.49 6.55
N ILE A 32 19.23 17.93 7.60
CA ILE A 32 19.97 17.47 8.79
C ILE A 32 20.65 16.18 8.38
N LEU A 33 21.97 16.10 8.54
CA LEU A 33 22.77 15.00 8.01
C LEU A 33 23.28 14.10 9.14
N GLU A 34 23.32 12.80 8.87
CA GLU A 34 24.01 11.79 9.67
C GLU A 34 25.24 11.28 8.90
N ARG A 35 26.33 11.03 9.61
CA ARG A 35 27.56 10.51 9.00
C ARG A 35 27.45 9.00 8.84
N ILE A 36 27.51 8.55 7.60
CA ILE A 36 27.48 7.13 7.24
C ILE A 36 28.93 6.63 7.12
N PRO A 37 29.34 5.61 7.88
CA PRO A 37 30.70 5.08 7.81
C PRO A 37 30.98 4.44 6.44
N ALA A 38 32.25 4.20 6.14
CA ALA A 38 32.62 3.48 4.93
C ALA A 38 32.20 2.00 5.03
N ASN A 39 31.84 1.40 3.90
CA ASN A 39 31.68 -0.03 3.75
C ASN A 39 32.83 -0.58 2.89
N GLU A 40 33.82 -1.18 3.54
CA GLU A 40 35.00 -1.72 2.86
C GLU A 40 34.65 -2.88 1.91
N ASP A 41 33.72 -3.75 2.31
CA ASP A 41 33.31 -4.91 1.50
C ASP A 41 32.62 -4.49 0.20
N ALA A 42 31.90 -3.37 0.22
CA ALA A 42 31.19 -2.81 -0.94
C ALA A 42 31.99 -1.71 -1.67
N SER A 43 33.23 -1.41 -1.23
CA SER A 43 34.02 -0.28 -1.76
C SER A 43 33.29 1.07 -1.71
N LEU A 44 32.40 1.27 -0.73
CA LEU A 44 31.63 2.49 -0.55
C LEU A 44 32.33 3.41 0.47
N PRO A 45 32.85 4.59 0.08
CA PRO A 45 33.49 5.50 1.02
C PRO A 45 32.48 6.06 2.02
N SER A 46 32.95 6.64 3.14
CA SER A 46 32.05 7.34 4.06
C SER A 46 31.42 8.56 3.38
N PHE A 47 30.16 8.82 3.68
CA PHE A 47 29.40 9.95 3.15
C PHE A 47 28.42 10.44 4.22
N TYR A 48 27.71 11.53 3.94
CA TYR A 48 26.60 11.98 4.78
C TYR A 48 25.28 11.69 4.10
N MET A 49 24.27 11.30 4.87
CA MET A 49 22.91 11.09 4.39
C MET A 49 21.93 11.92 5.20
N SER A 50 20.89 12.41 4.52
CA SER A 50 19.78 13.10 5.17
C SER A 50 19.14 12.19 6.21
N LYS A 51 19.06 12.69 7.44
CA LYS A 51 18.43 12.04 8.58
C LYS A 51 16.96 11.68 8.32
N TYR A 52 16.30 12.52 7.54
CA TYR A 52 14.89 12.49 7.16
C TYR A 52 14.78 12.65 5.65
N GLU A 53 13.63 12.30 5.08
CA GLU A 53 13.26 12.73 3.72
C GLU A 53 13.23 14.26 3.64
N ILE A 54 13.40 14.80 2.43
CA ILE A 54 13.28 16.23 2.21
C ILE A 54 11.84 16.65 2.48
N THR A 55 11.69 17.66 3.33
CA THR A 55 10.38 18.14 3.77
C THR A 55 9.78 19.18 2.83
N VAL A 56 8.48 19.36 2.93
CA VAL A 56 7.73 20.44 2.28
C VAL A 56 8.35 21.81 2.56
N ALA A 57 8.79 22.08 3.80
CA ALA A 57 9.43 23.35 4.17
C ALA A 57 10.68 23.65 3.32
N GLN A 58 11.51 22.63 3.12
CA GLN A 58 12.76 22.71 2.37
C GLN A 58 12.48 22.86 0.86
N PHE A 59 11.64 21.99 0.30
CA PHE A 59 11.30 22.05 -1.13
C PHE A 59 10.53 23.34 -1.50
N SER A 60 9.65 23.81 -0.62
CA SER A 60 8.95 25.08 -0.83
C SER A 60 9.90 26.28 -0.85
N GLN A 61 11.06 26.21 -0.19
CA GLN A 61 12.08 27.25 -0.31
C GLN A 61 12.70 27.25 -1.71
N PHE A 62 13.02 26.10 -2.27
CA PHE A 62 13.46 25.97 -3.65
C PHE A 62 12.45 26.57 -4.63
N VAL A 63 11.17 26.20 -4.52
CA VAL A 63 10.11 26.74 -5.39
C VAL A 63 10.00 28.25 -5.27
N ARG A 64 10.05 28.81 -4.06
CA ARG A 64 10.01 30.28 -3.85
C ARG A 64 11.24 31.00 -4.41
N ASP A 65 12.43 30.43 -4.23
CA ASP A 65 13.69 31.05 -4.64
C ASP A 65 13.87 31.04 -6.17
N THR A 66 13.27 30.07 -6.87
CA THR A 66 13.48 29.84 -8.31
C THR A 66 12.25 30.13 -9.18
N GLY A 67 11.05 30.15 -8.58
CA GLY A 67 9.79 30.17 -9.33
C GLY A 67 9.46 28.85 -10.01
N TYR A 68 10.11 27.74 -9.62
CA TYR A 68 9.97 26.42 -10.24
C TYR A 68 8.50 25.99 -10.35
N GLN A 69 8.13 25.48 -11.52
CA GLN A 69 6.78 24.97 -11.80
C GLN A 69 6.86 23.47 -12.01
N LEU A 70 6.04 22.74 -11.26
CA LEU A 70 5.90 21.30 -11.43
C LEU A 70 4.74 20.99 -12.40
N PRO A 71 4.84 19.91 -13.17
CA PRO A 71 3.73 19.43 -13.97
C PRO A 71 2.57 18.97 -13.07
N GLU A 72 1.35 19.18 -13.55
CA GLU A 72 0.10 18.76 -12.89
C GLU A 72 -0.25 17.33 -13.30
N THR A 73 0.68 16.39 -13.04
CA THR A 73 0.56 14.98 -13.43
C THR A 73 0.61 14.05 -12.22
N CYS A 74 0.53 14.57 -11.00
CA CYS A 74 0.70 13.74 -9.81
C CYS A 74 -0.47 12.76 -9.64
N LEU A 75 -0.17 11.48 -9.48
CA LEU A 75 -1.14 10.51 -8.96
C LEU A 75 -1.33 10.74 -7.45
N ALA A 76 -2.25 11.66 -7.14
CA ALA A 76 -2.54 12.07 -5.78
C ALA A 76 -3.37 11.04 -5.02
N PHE A 77 -2.96 10.78 -3.78
CA PHE A 77 -3.65 9.91 -2.84
C PHE A 77 -3.82 10.62 -1.50
N THR A 78 -5.05 11.06 -1.24
CA THR A 78 -5.45 11.79 -0.04
C THR A 78 -6.69 11.14 0.60
N ASP A 79 -7.34 11.82 1.55
CA ASP A 79 -8.66 11.44 2.05
C ASP A 79 -9.79 11.66 1.03
N GLU A 80 -9.63 12.61 0.11
CA GLU A 80 -10.63 12.91 -0.92
C GLU A 80 -10.29 12.29 -2.29
N LEU A 81 -9.01 12.00 -2.54
CA LEU A 81 -8.53 11.55 -3.85
C LEU A 81 -7.95 10.14 -3.80
N LEU A 82 -8.38 9.30 -4.74
CA LEU A 82 -7.68 8.09 -5.14
C LEU A 82 -6.81 8.40 -6.37
N PRO A 83 -5.66 7.74 -6.53
CA PRO A 83 -4.82 7.86 -7.72
C PRO A 83 -5.61 7.65 -9.02
N ASP A 84 -5.66 8.68 -9.86
CA ASP A 84 -6.39 8.66 -11.13
C ASP A 84 -5.60 9.47 -12.19
N PRO A 85 -5.05 8.82 -13.23
CA PRO A 85 -4.31 9.52 -14.29
C PRO A 85 -5.18 10.47 -15.11
N GLU A 86 -6.51 10.26 -15.13
CA GLU A 86 -7.44 11.15 -15.83
C GLU A 86 -7.80 12.40 -14.99
N LYS A 87 -7.45 12.39 -13.69
CA LYS A 87 -7.66 13.48 -12.74
C LYS A 87 -6.40 13.70 -11.91
N PRO A 88 -5.30 14.11 -12.54
CA PRO A 88 -4.04 14.27 -11.83
C PRO A 88 -4.15 15.38 -10.78
N GLY A 89 -3.48 15.14 -9.66
CA GLY A 89 -3.28 16.12 -8.61
C GLY A 89 -2.00 16.93 -8.81
N ARG A 90 -1.67 17.69 -7.77
CA ARG A 90 -0.55 18.63 -7.74
C ARG A 90 0.26 18.42 -6.47
N TRP A 91 1.51 18.89 -6.48
CA TRP A 91 2.37 18.84 -5.30
C TRP A 91 1.93 19.80 -4.18
N ASP A 92 1.25 20.88 -4.54
CA ASP A 92 0.82 21.94 -3.63
C ASP A 92 -0.62 21.78 -3.13
N LEU A 93 -1.17 20.56 -3.21
CA LEU A 93 -2.45 20.24 -2.59
C LEU A 93 -2.39 20.49 -1.06
N PRO A 94 -3.45 21.03 -0.45
CA PRO A 94 -3.46 21.34 0.99
C PRO A 94 -3.06 20.16 1.88
N ASP A 95 -3.45 18.93 1.51
CA ASP A 95 -3.09 17.69 2.22
C ASP A 95 -1.58 17.46 2.30
N TYR A 96 -0.83 17.90 1.30
CA TYR A 96 0.62 17.74 1.25
C TYR A 96 1.33 18.93 1.86
N VAL A 97 0.83 20.16 1.71
CA VAL A 97 1.61 21.37 2.05
C VAL A 97 1.20 22.10 3.32
N ASN A 98 0.01 21.85 3.88
CA ASN A 98 -0.43 22.55 5.10
C ASN A 98 0.46 22.23 6.31
N ASN A 99 1.00 21.01 6.37
CA ASN A 99 2.02 20.65 7.34
C ASN A 99 3.39 20.62 6.67
N ILE A 100 4.17 21.68 6.90
CA ILE A 100 5.47 21.88 6.25
C ILE A 100 6.55 20.87 6.68
N TYR A 101 6.27 20.02 7.67
CA TYR A 101 7.19 19.00 8.19
C TYR A 101 6.92 17.59 7.63
N LEU A 102 5.92 17.44 6.75
CA LEU A 102 5.73 16.23 5.96
C LEU A 102 6.87 16.07 4.93
N PRO A 103 7.17 14.84 4.51
CA PRO A 103 8.01 14.62 3.33
C PRO A 103 7.36 15.30 2.12
N VAL A 104 8.17 15.91 1.25
CA VAL A 104 7.66 16.41 -0.02
C VAL A 104 7.41 15.24 -0.95
N VAL A 105 6.25 15.26 -1.63
CA VAL A 105 5.83 14.26 -2.61
C VAL A 105 5.39 14.93 -3.89
N CYS A 106 5.00 14.16 -4.90
CA CYS A 106 4.60 14.69 -6.21
C CYS A 106 5.70 15.56 -6.85
N THR A 107 6.99 15.26 -6.63
CA THR A 107 8.05 16.06 -7.28
C THR A 107 8.47 15.50 -8.63
N GLY A 108 8.26 14.20 -8.84
CA GLY A 108 8.86 13.45 -9.95
C GLY A 108 10.39 13.42 -9.84
N MET A 109 11.03 12.67 -10.73
CA MET A 109 12.49 12.56 -10.74
C MET A 109 13.16 13.89 -11.11
N GLN A 110 12.62 14.60 -12.10
CA GLN A 110 13.18 15.88 -12.55
C GLN A 110 13.13 16.95 -11.45
N GLY A 111 12.01 17.07 -10.72
CA GLY A 111 11.88 18.02 -9.62
C GLY A 111 12.87 17.75 -8.48
N ALA A 112 13.14 16.48 -8.18
CA ALA A 112 14.14 16.10 -7.19
C ALA A 112 15.56 16.45 -7.64
N LEU A 113 15.92 16.15 -8.89
CA LEU A 113 17.23 16.49 -9.47
C LEU A 113 17.46 18.01 -9.50
N ASP A 114 16.47 18.78 -9.94
CA ASP A 114 16.54 20.25 -9.99
C ASP A 114 16.68 20.85 -8.58
N TYR A 115 15.99 20.28 -7.58
CA TYR A 115 16.20 20.63 -6.18
C TYR A 115 17.64 20.37 -5.72
N THR A 116 18.22 19.20 -6.05
CA THR A 116 19.62 18.89 -5.66
C THR A 116 20.62 19.85 -6.29
N LYS A 117 20.38 20.24 -7.55
CA LYS A 117 21.21 21.19 -8.28
C LYS A 117 21.13 22.56 -7.63
N TRP A 118 19.92 23.06 -7.37
CA TRP A 118 19.71 24.34 -6.71
C TRP A 118 20.36 24.37 -5.32
N LEU A 119 20.16 23.33 -4.50
CA LEU A 119 20.73 23.30 -3.16
C LEU A 119 22.26 23.29 -3.21
N SER A 120 22.84 22.56 -4.16
CA SER A 120 24.29 22.52 -4.36
C SER A 120 24.85 23.87 -4.77
N GLU A 121 24.21 24.55 -5.73
CA GLU A 121 24.60 25.89 -6.17
C GLU A 121 24.45 26.92 -5.02
N LYS A 122 23.38 26.81 -4.22
CA LYS A 122 23.09 27.71 -3.11
C LYS A 122 24.09 27.57 -1.96
N THR A 123 24.54 26.36 -1.67
CA THR A 123 25.38 26.05 -0.50
C THR A 123 26.86 25.92 -0.82
N GLY A 124 27.21 25.64 -2.08
CA GLY A 124 28.55 25.24 -2.49
C GLY A 124 28.92 23.80 -2.08
N LYS A 125 27.94 23.01 -1.60
CA LYS A 125 28.13 21.61 -1.19
C LYS A 125 27.56 20.68 -2.25
N ASN A 126 28.20 19.55 -2.52
CA ASN A 126 27.78 18.61 -3.56
C ASN A 126 26.64 17.69 -3.06
N TYR A 127 25.42 18.22 -3.03
CA TYR A 127 24.22 17.45 -2.68
C TYR A 127 23.71 16.64 -3.88
N GLN A 128 23.38 15.38 -3.65
CA GLN A 128 22.86 14.48 -4.69
C GLN A 128 21.76 13.60 -4.13
N LEU A 129 20.94 13.01 -5.01
CA LEU A 129 20.16 11.84 -4.64
C LEU A 129 21.11 10.67 -4.35
N PRO A 130 20.80 9.78 -3.40
CA PRO A 130 21.60 8.59 -3.16
C PRO A 130 21.62 7.69 -4.40
N SER A 131 22.70 6.94 -4.61
CA SER A 131 22.60 5.71 -5.39
C SER A 131 21.79 4.66 -4.62
N GLU A 132 21.23 3.68 -5.32
CA GLU A 132 20.60 2.50 -4.72
C GLU A 132 21.49 1.85 -3.65
N GLU A 133 22.80 1.72 -3.92
CA GLU A 133 23.77 1.15 -3.00
C GLU A 133 23.97 2.02 -1.74
N GLN A 134 24.14 3.34 -1.91
CA GLN A 134 24.24 4.28 -0.78
C GLN A 134 22.99 4.19 0.10
N TRP A 135 21.82 4.18 -0.53
CA TRP A 135 20.55 4.10 0.17
C TRP A 135 20.41 2.78 0.94
N ARG A 136 20.65 1.63 0.29
CA ARG A 136 20.52 0.30 0.94
C ARG A 136 21.48 0.14 2.12
N TYR A 137 22.71 0.63 1.97
CA TYR A 137 23.69 0.60 3.05
C TYR A 137 23.24 1.46 4.24
N GLY A 138 22.76 2.68 3.95
CA GLY A 138 22.15 3.55 4.95
C GLY A 138 20.95 2.89 5.64
N ALA A 139 20.05 2.29 4.87
CA ALA A 139 18.81 1.69 5.35
C ALA A 139 19.07 0.50 6.28
N LEU A 140 19.99 -0.40 5.93
CA LEU A 140 20.35 -1.57 6.75
C LEU A 140 21.23 -1.24 7.94
N ALA A 141 21.98 -0.14 7.90
CA ALA A 141 22.84 0.32 8.99
C ALA A 141 23.71 -0.79 9.63
N GLY A 142 24.36 -1.58 8.76
CA GLY A 142 25.24 -2.69 9.16
C GLY A 142 24.53 -4.00 9.53
N GLN A 143 23.20 -4.07 9.42
CA GLN A 143 22.43 -5.29 9.65
C GLN A 143 22.33 -6.16 8.39
N THR A 144 22.05 -7.45 8.58
CA THR A 144 21.93 -8.44 7.51
C THR A 144 20.51 -8.98 7.31
N GLY A 145 19.55 -8.54 8.13
CA GLY A 145 18.14 -8.90 7.99
C GLY A 145 17.45 -8.20 6.82
N ARG A 146 16.17 -8.49 6.60
CA ARG A 146 15.34 -7.81 5.58
C ARG A 146 15.21 -6.31 5.82
N MET A 147 15.25 -5.89 7.08
CA MET A 147 15.19 -4.50 7.54
C MET A 147 16.26 -4.28 8.63
N ALA A 148 16.53 -3.04 9.01
CA ALA A 148 17.53 -2.72 10.04
C ALA A 148 17.16 -3.15 11.47
N PHE A 149 15.92 -3.59 11.71
CA PHE A 149 15.50 -4.00 13.05
C PHE A 149 15.19 -5.50 13.15
N ALA A 150 14.74 -6.15 12.08
CA ALA A 150 14.43 -7.58 12.05
C ALA A 150 14.11 -8.05 10.61
N ASP A 151 13.83 -9.34 10.46
CA ASP A 151 13.15 -9.87 9.27
C ASP A 151 11.63 -9.64 9.28
N ASP A 152 11.03 -9.44 10.45
CA ASP A 152 9.61 -9.14 10.76
C ASP A 152 8.57 -9.62 9.73
N PHE A 153 8.59 -10.91 9.39
CA PHE A 153 7.67 -11.49 8.40
C PHE A 153 6.19 -11.38 8.80
N ASP A 154 5.91 -11.41 10.11
CA ASP A 154 4.56 -11.28 10.66
C ASP A 154 4.14 -9.81 10.90
N GLN A 155 5.02 -8.85 10.56
CA GLN A 155 4.76 -7.41 10.62
C GLN A 155 4.22 -6.93 11.98
N THR A 156 4.93 -7.36 13.02
CA THR A 156 4.56 -7.10 14.42
C THR A 156 5.35 -5.95 15.03
N GLN A 157 6.50 -5.61 14.45
CA GLN A 157 7.43 -4.61 14.97
C GLN A 157 7.56 -3.40 14.04
N ILE A 158 7.20 -3.53 12.77
CA ILE A 158 7.34 -2.48 11.74
C ILE A 158 6.81 -1.11 12.19
N CYS A 159 5.66 -1.04 12.86
CA CYS A 159 5.07 0.22 13.33
C CYS A 159 5.86 0.94 14.44
N GLU A 160 6.89 0.31 15.02
CA GLU A 160 7.82 1.00 15.94
C GLU A 160 8.89 1.81 15.19
N TYR A 161 9.11 1.48 13.91
CA TYR A 161 10.21 1.98 13.08
C TYR A 161 9.74 2.79 11.87
N GLU A 162 8.52 2.53 11.36
CA GLU A 162 8.08 3.04 10.06
C GLU A 162 6.59 3.39 10.06
N ASN A 163 6.22 4.31 9.15
CA ASN A 163 4.84 4.57 8.73
C ASN A 163 4.48 3.67 7.54
N THR A 164 3.53 2.76 7.68
CA THR A 164 3.24 1.71 6.69
C THR A 164 1.74 1.39 6.60
N GLU A 165 1.38 0.46 5.72
CA GLU A 165 0.01 -0.05 5.68
C GLU A 165 -0.27 -0.89 6.94
N ASP A 166 -1.10 -0.34 7.83
CA ASP A 166 -1.41 -0.91 9.12
C ASP A 166 -2.87 -0.62 9.57
N ILE A 167 -3.16 -0.82 10.86
CA ILE A 167 -4.49 -0.56 11.43
C ILE A 167 -4.95 0.90 11.27
N ALA A 168 -4.06 1.89 11.40
CA ALA A 168 -4.41 3.29 11.23
C ALA A 168 -4.71 3.60 9.75
N ASN A 169 -3.87 3.11 8.83
CA ASN A 169 -4.10 3.24 7.39
C ASN A 169 -5.46 2.64 6.98
N ILE A 170 -5.72 1.37 7.29
CA ILE A 170 -6.96 0.70 6.85
C ILE A 170 -8.21 1.35 7.46
N ALA A 171 -8.12 1.90 8.68
CA ALA A 171 -9.22 2.61 9.31
C ALA A 171 -9.55 3.89 8.55
N GLY A 172 -8.52 4.62 8.12
CA GLY A 172 -8.67 5.79 7.27
C GLY A 172 -9.18 5.45 5.87
N MET A 173 -8.63 4.41 5.23
CA MET A 173 -9.10 3.92 3.93
C MET A 173 -10.57 3.49 3.97
N LYS A 174 -11.00 2.87 5.07
CA LYS A 174 -12.41 2.55 5.29
C LYS A 174 -13.25 3.80 5.46
N LYS A 175 -12.79 4.75 6.27
CA LYS A 175 -13.53 5.98 6.58
C LYS A 175 -13.68 6.88 5.35
N HIS A 176 -12.60 7.12 4.63
CA HIS A 176 -12.50 8.09 3.54
C HIS A 176 -12.98 7.49 2.21
N HIS A 177 -12.60 6.25 1.91
CA HIS A 177 -12.81 5.64 0.59
C HIS A 177 -13.75 4.44 0.58
N GLN A 178 -14.26 4.03 1.76
CA GLN A 178 -15.06 2.81 1.92
C GLN A 178 -14.34 1.50 1.55
N ILE A 179 -13.01 1.53 1.47
CA ILE A 179 -12.16 0.39 1.11
C ILE A 179 -11.82 -0.41 2.37
N ARG A 180 -11.83 -1.75 2.27
CA ARG A 180 -11.33 -2.65 3.32
C ARG A 180 -10.26 -3.57 2.78
N TYR A 181 -9.15 -3.61 3.49
CA TYR A 181 -8.06 -4.53 3.26
C TYR A 181 -8.36 -5.86 3.94
N ARG A 182 -7.89 -6.96 3.34
CA ARG A 182 -8.08 -8.31 3.90
C ARG A 182 -6.99 -8.66 4.92
N HIS A 183 -5.80 -8.14 4.67
CA HIS A 183 -4.59 -8.31 5.46
C HIS A 183 -3.93 -6.94 5.57
N SER A 184 -3.24 -6.71 6.67
CA SER A 184 -2.45 -5.51 6.94
C SER A 184 -1.50 -5.81 8.10
N ALA A 185 -0.52 -4.93 8.36
CA ALA A 185 0.35 -5.10 9.52
C ALA A 185 -0.50 -5.15 10.80
N ASN A 186 -0.24 -6.12 11.69
CA ASN A 186 -1.02 -6.27 12.91
C ASN A 186 -0.47 -5.35 14.02
N CYS A 187 -0.29 -4.08 13.67
CA CYS A 187 0.20 -3.01 14.54
C CYS A 187 -0.45 -1.67 14.15
N ASN A 188 -0.14 -0.61 14.88
CA ASN A 188 -0.67 0.74 14.65
C ASN A 188 0.40 1.80 14.92
N ASP A 189 0.94 2.37 13.85
CA ASP A 189 1.97 3.40 13.78
C ASP A 189 1.40 4.79 14.11
N GLY A 190 0.08 4.97 13.95
CA GLY A 190 -0.68 6.14 14.31
C GLY A 190 -0.95 7.13 13.17
N ALA A 191 -0.56 6.81 11.93
CA ALA A 191 -0.74 7.64 10.74
C ALA A 191 -1.67 6.96 9.72
N ILE A 192 -2.52 7.76 9.06
CA ILE A 192 -3.37 7.24 7.97
C ILE A 192 -2.65 7.32 6.62
N TYR A 193 -1.95 8.43 6.40
CA TYR A 193 -1.22 8.79 5.18
C TYR A 193 0.21 9.15 5.58
N HIS A 194 0.87 10.08 4.87
CA HIS A 194 2.13 10.69 5.31
C HIS A 194 2.02 11.26 6.73
N THR A 195 3.13 11.19 7.47
CA THR A 195 3.29 11.85 8.76
C THR A 195 4.53 12.73 8.76
N VAL A 196 4.68 13.50 9.84
CA VAL A 196 5.87 14.33 10.09
C VAL A 196 7.11 13.43 10.02
N VAL A 197 8.18 13.89 9.38
CA VAL A 197 9.42 13.08 9.31
C VAL A 197 10.00 12.85 10.71
N GLY A 198 10.59 11.68 10.94
CA GLY A 198 11.29 11.35 12.18
C GLY A 198 10.40 10.99 13.36
N MET A 199 9.23 10.39 13.11
CA MET A 199 8.24 10.06 14.15
C MET A 199 8.50 8.74 14.86
N TYR A 200 9.30 7.86 14.27
CA TYR A 200 9.54 6.49 14.71
C TYR A 200 10.97 6.28 15.21
N ARG A 201 11.37 5.05 15.55
CA ARG A 201 12.74 4.77 15.99
C ARG A 201 13.71 4.83 14.80
N PRO A 202 14.86 5.51 14.91
CA PRO A 202 15.87 5.45 13.88
C PRO A 202 16.58 4.10 13.84
N ASN A 203 17.23 3.82 12.73
CA ASN A 203 18.20 2.73 12.64
C ASN A 203 19.53 3.08 13.34
N GLN A 204 20.51 2.16 13.30
CA GLN A 204 21.80 2.31 13.98
C GLN A 204 22.67 3.47 13.46
N PHE A 205 22.38 4.01 12.28
CA PHE A 205 23.05 5.20 11.74
C PHE A 205 22.29 6.50 12.06
N GLY A 206 21.18 6.44 12.80
CA GLY A 206 20.39 7.61 13.16
C GLY A 206 19.42 8.06 12.07
N LEU A 207 19.27 7.28 11.00
CA LEU A 207 18.35 7.55 9.89
C LEU A 207 16.93 7.07 10.24
N TYR A 208 15.94 7.85 9.83
CA TYR A 208 14.52 7.59 10.04
C TYR A 208 13.81 7.32 8.72
N ASP A 209 12.63 6.70 8.81
CA ASP A 209 11.66 6.58 7.72
C ASP A 209 12.27 5.91 6.48
N MET A 210 13.12 4.90 6.68
CA MET A 210 13.83 4.25 5.57
C MET A 210 12.90 3.25 4.87
N MET A 211 11.95 2.64 5.58
CA MET A 211 11.11 1.57 5.04
C MET A 211 9.61 1.93 5.09
N GLY A 212 9.29 3.22 5.16
CA GLY A 212 7.92 3.70 5.22
C GLY A 212 7.83 5.20 4.99
N ASN A 213 6.65 5.77 5.25
CA ASN A 213 6.27 7.15 4.99
C ASN A 213 6.28 7.49 3.49
N THR A 214 7.43 7.55 2.82
CA THR A 214 7.51 7.68 1.36
C THR A 214 8.54 6.75 0.76
N ARG A 215 8.28 6.27 -0.45
CA ARG A 215 9.31 5.68 -1.30
C ARG A 215 10.29 6.75 -1.70
N GLU A 216 11.52 6.36 -2.01
CA GLU A 216 12.58 7.32 -2.24
C GLU A 216 13.25 7.18 -3.60
N LEU A 217 13.32 8.31 -4.29
CA LEU A 217 14.00 8.44 -5.57
C LEU A 217 15.51 8.28 -5.40
N THR A 218 16.12 7.44 -6.24
CA THR A 218 17.58 7.31 -6.35
C THR A 218 18.07 7.79 -7.69
N ARG A 219 19.35 8.19 -7.78
CA ARG A 219 19.99 8.50 -9.06
C ARG A 219 20.42 7.26 -9.87
N THR A 220 20.18 6.05 -9.37
CA THR A 220 20.58 4.83 -10.06
C THR A 220 19.66 4.60 -11.25
N CYS A 221 20.24 4.62 -12.46
CA CYS A 221 19.51 4.30 -13.68
C CYS A 221 19.35 2.79 -13.85
N ARG A 222 18.12 2.34 -14.07
CA ARG A 222 17.80 0.94 -14.37
C ARG A 222 17.79 0.68 -15.88
N VAL A 223 17.14 1.57 -16.64
CA VAL A 223 17.02 1.48 -18.10
C VAL A 223 17.37 2.82 -18.71
N SER A 224 18.39 2.83 -19.56
CA SER A 224 18.76 3.98 -20.39
C SER A 224 18.08 3.91 -21.75
N SER A 225 17.83 5.07 -22.36
CA SER A 225 17.36 5.17 -23.74
C SER A 225 18.35 4.50 -24.71
N LYS A 226 17.79 3.85 -25.74
CA LYS A 226 18.58 3.22 -26.81
C LYS A 226 19.16 4.26 -27.77
N GLU A 227 18.46 5.36 -27.97
CA GLU A 227 18.84 6.47 -28.86
C GLU A 227 19.93 7.34 -28.23
N ASP A 228 19.82 7.61 -26.92
CA ASP A 228 20.82 8.35 -26.15
C ASP A 228 21.02 7.71 -24.76
N PRO A 229 22.09 6.90 -24.58
CA PRO A 229 22.36 6.23 -23.30
C PRO A 229 22.59 7.16 -22.09
N SER A 230 22.75 8.48 -22.31
CA SER A 230 22.83 9.47 -21.23
C SER A 230 21.46 9.79 -20.62
N ILE A 231 20.37 9.50 -21.33
CA ILE A 231 19.00 9.67 -20.86
C ILE A 231 18.58 8.39 -20.14
N CYS A 232 18.16 8.53 -18.90
CA CYS A 232 17.58 7.43 -18.14
C CYS A 232 16.06 7.44 -18.30
N GLU A 233 15.49 6.33 -18.74
CA GLU A 233 14.05 6.14 -18.91
C GLU A 233 13.40 5.57 -17.65
N GLN A 234 14.15 4.80 -16.86
CA GLN A 234 13.67 4.20 -15.61
C GLN A 234 14.71 4.30 -14.50
N TYR A 235 14.28 4.82 -13.35
CA TYR A 235 15.13 4.95 -12.17
C TYR A 235 14.76 3.90 -11.13
N VAL A 236 15.77 3.43 -10.39
CA VAL A 236 15.52 2.62 -9.20
C VAL A 236 14.90 3.51 -8.13
N VAL A 237 13.83 3.01 -7.51
CA VAL A 237 13.18 3.61 -6.35
C VAL A 237 13.26 2.60 -5.20
N VAL A 238 13.47 3.10 -4.00
CA VAL A 238 13.79 2.29 -2.82
C VAL A 238 12.89 2.65 -1.65
N GLY A 239 13.02 1.90 -0.56
CA GLY A 239 12.09 2.00 0.57
C GLY A 239 10.73 1.43 0.22
N GLU A 240 9.73 1.88 0.95
CA GLU A 240 8.31 1.58 0.76
C GLU A 240 7.52 2.83 1.20
N ALA A 241 6.21 2.78 1.34
CA ALA A 241 5.42 3.95 1.76
C ALA A 241 4.34 3.56 2.77
N TRP A 242 3.63 4.57 3.28
CA TRP A 242 2.44 4.41 4.14
C TRP A 242 1.34 3.51 3.53
N HIS A 243 1.35 3.31 2.20
CA HIS A 243 0.29 2.61 1.48
C HIS A 243 0.52 1.09 1.33
N TRP A 244 1.73 0.58 1.59
CA TRP A 244 2.05 -0.85 1.43
C TRP A 244 2.76 -1.44 2.63
N GLN A 245 2.53 -2.73 2.84
CA GLN A 245 3.31 -3.54 3.76
C GLN A 245 4.76 -3.68 3.28
N PRO A 246 5.79 -3.49 4.13
CA PRO A 246 7.13 -3.32 3.61
C PRO A 246 7.79 -4.66 3.24
N ARG A 247 8.39 -4.70 2.06
CA ARG A 247 8.96 -5.92 1.50
C ARG A 247 10.39 -6.23 1.93
N GLY A 248 11.11 -5.22 2.39
CA GLY A 248 12.50 -5.30 2.81
C GLY A 248 13.44 -4.54 1.87
N VAL A 249 14.60 -4.13 2.39
CA VAL A 249 15.54 -3.20 1.76
C VAL A 249 16.09 -3.69 0.42
N GLN A 250 16.23 -5.02 0.25
CA GLN A 250 16.83 -5.63 -0.93
C GLN A 250 15.84 -5.77 -2.11
N THR A 251 14.59 -5.38 -1.91
CA THR A 251 13.59 -5.35 -2.98
C THR A 251 14.05 -4.42 -4.09
N LEU A 252 14.10 -4.94 -5.31
CA LEU A 252 14.27 -4.09 -6.49
C LEU A 252 12.92 -3.52 -6.89
N ASP A 253 12.87 -2.21 -7.08
CA ASP A 253 11.73 -1.52 -7.63
C ASP A 253 12.18 -0.35 -8.50
N TRP A 254 11.29 0.14 -9.36
CA TRP A 254 11.61 1.19 -10.32
C TRP A 254 10.40 2.05 -10.64
N MET A 255 10.67 3.20 -11.24
CA MET A 255 9.67 4.07 -11.81
C MET A 255 10.15 4.64 -13.13
N ASP A 256 9.22 4.94 -14.02
CA ASP A 256 9.49 5.67 -15.24
C ASP A 256 9.92 7.10 -14.90
N ALA A 257 10.82 7.68 -15.71
CA ALA A 257 11.42 8.98 -15.43
C ALA A 257 10.40 10.14 -15.38
N ASP A 258 9.28 10.00 -16.08
CA ASP A 258 8.18 10.95 -16.14
C ASP A 258 7.05 10.66 -15.13
N PHE A 259 7.15 9.59 -14.35
CA PHE A 259 6.18 9.26 -13.33
C PHE A 259 6.23 10.24 -12.15
N GLN A 260 5.06 10.62 -11.64
CA GLN A 260 4.89 11.47 -10.48
C GLN A 260 3.75 10.93 -9.63
N GLY A 261 4.07 10.42 -8.45
CA GLY A 261 3.10 9.94 -7.48
C GLY A 261 3.21 10.69 -6.17
N SER A 262 2.15 10.62 -5.37
CA SER A 262 2.13 11.21 -4.05
C SER A 262 2.68 10.30 -2.98
N ILE A 263 3.24 9.13 -3.31
CA ILE A 263 3.87 8.22 -2.34
C ILE A 263 5.40 8.17 -2.52
N GLU A 264 5.92 8.85 -3.53
CA GLU A 264 7.35 9.03 -3.81
C GLU A 264 7.83 10.41 -3.33
N GLY A 265 8.76 10.37 -2.38
CA GLY A 265 9.57 11.49 -1.93
C GLY A 265 11.05 11.22 -2.23
N PHE A 266 11.95 11.92 -1.55
CA PHE A 266 13.39 11.67 -1.70
C PHE A 266 14.18 12.20 -0.51
N ARG A 267 15.37 11.64 -0.32
CA ARG A 267 16.38 12.16 0.59
C ARG A 267 17.69 12.43 -0.16
N LEU A 268 18.60 13.15 0.47
CA LEU A 268 19.88 13.53 -0.13
C LEU A 268 21.07 12.84 0.54
N VAL A 269 22.15 12.71 -0.23
CA VAL A 269 23.49 12.44 0.26
C VAL A 269 24.39 13.65 0.01
N LEU A 270 25.46 13.74 0.79
CA LEU A 270 26.53 14.73 0.64
C LEU A 270 27.88 14.01 0.72
N GLU A 271 28.62 14.07 -0.38
CA GLU A 271 30.00 13.58 -0.49
C GLU A 271 30.95 14.76 -0.24
N SER A 272 31.12 15.14 1.03
CA SER A 272 32.02 16.21 1.45
C SER A 272 32.54 15.98 2.86
N ASP A 273 33.79 16.38 3.11
CA ASP A 273 34.39 16.38 4.46
C ASP A 273 33.84 17.51 5.35
N ASN A 274 33.02 18.43 4.82
CA ASN A 274 32.52 19.61 5.53
C ASN A 274 30.99 19.61 5.69
N ALA A 275 30.46 18.64 6.44
CA ALA A 275 29.03 18.56 6.78
C ALA A 275 28.70 19.09 8.19
N ASP A 276 29.70 19.34 9.03
CA ASP A 276 29.50 19.53 10.48
C ASP A 276 28.87 20.89 10.87
N THR A 277 28.72 21.82 9.93
CA THR A 277 28.13 23.15 10.20
C THR A 277 26.76 23.32 9.58
N MET A 278 25.73 23.23 10.42
CA MET A 278 24.35 23.60 10.09
C MET A 278 24.19 25.13 10.01
N THR A 279 23.45 25.62 9.01
CA THR A 279 23.03 27.03 8.93
C THR A 279 22.12 27.42 10.11
N ALA A 280 21.99 28.72 10.36
CA ALA A 280 21.03 29.23 11.34
C ALA A 280 19.58 28.83 10.99
N ALA A 281 19.22 28.84 9.70
CA ALA A 281 17.92 28.40 9.22
C ALA A 281 17.67 26.90 9.51
N THR A 282 18.65 26.03 9.28
CA THR A 282 18.52 24.60 9.59
C THR A 282 18.40 24.35 11.09
N LYS A 283 19.16 25.06 11.94
CA LYS A 283 19.01 24.97 13.41
C LYS A 283 17.62 25.38 13.88
N ALA A 284 17.09 26.48 13.34
CA ALA A 284 15.74 26.94 13.64
C ALA A 284 14.64 26.01 13.09
N PHE A 285 14.89 25.38 11.95
CA PHE A 285 14.03 24.33 11.41
C PHE A 285 14.00 23.11 12.34
N ALA A 286 15.16 22.58 12.74
CA ALA A 286 15.29 21.42 13.63
C ALA A 286 14.56 21.62 14.98
N ALA A 287 14.69 22.81 15.58
CA ALA A 287 14.00 23.13 16.83
C ALA A 287 12.47 23.11 16.68
N ARG A 288 11.94 23.63 15.56
CA ARG A 288 10.49 23.64 15.29
C ARG A 288 9.97 22.27 14.84
N LEU A 289 10.76 21.51 14.08
CA LEU A 289 10.45 20.11 13.73
C LEU A 289 10.25 19.27 14.98
N LYS A 290 11.13 19.41 15.99
CA LYS A 290 10.96 18.72 17.27
C LYS A 290 9.63 19.05 17.97
N ALA A 291 9.19 20.30 17.91
CA ALA A 291 7.90 20.70 18.47
C ALA A 291 6.72 20.11 17.65
N ALA A 292 6.85 20.06 16.32
CA ALA A 292 5.87 19.45 15.43
C ALA A 292 5.75 17.93 15.67
N GLN A 293 6.87 17.23 15.85
CA GLN A 293 6.90 15.81 16.19
C GLN A 293 6.17 15.53 17.51
N ILE A 294 6.38 16.34 18.55
CA ILE A 294 5.66 16.21 19.83
C ILE A 294 4.15 16.39 19.63
N ALA A 295 3.73 17.39 18.85
CA ALA A 295 2.31 17.62 18.57
C ALA A 295 1.69 16.49 17.73
N GLU A 296 2.45 15.91 16.81
CA GLU A 296 2.00 14.80 15.98
C GLU A 296 1.89 13.49 16.78
N GLN A 297 2.73 13.30 17.82
CA GLN A 297 2.66 12.15 18.72
C GLN A 297 1.32 12.05 19.43
N ASP A 298 0.70 13.17 19.79
CA ASP A 298 -0.64 13.20 20.39
C ASP A 298 -1.72 12.71 19.41
N LYS A 299 -1.59 13.04 18.11
CA LYS A 299 -2.49 12.53 17.07
C LYS A 299 -2.30 11.03 16.87
N HIS A 300 -1.05 10.57 16.79
CA HIS A 300 -0.73 9.15 16.69
C HIS A 300 -1.24 8.37 17.91
N ALA A 301 -1.10 8.91 19.12
CA ALA A 301 -1.61 8.29 20.35
C ALA A 301 -3.13 8.11 20.32
N LYS A 302 -3.86 9.07 19.75
CA LYS A 302 -5.31 8.95 19.54
C LYS A 302 -5.64 7.85 18.51
N MET A 303 -4.91 7.77 17.41
CA MET A 303 -5.09 6.72 16.39
C MET A 303 -4.82 5.32 16.94
N ARG A 304 -3.85 5.16 17.84
CA ARG A 304 -3.55 3.89 18.52
C ARG A 304 -4.63 3.41 19.49
N THR A 305 -5.68 4.21 19.71
CA THR A 305 -6.86 3.77 20.48
C THR A 305 -7.86 2.98 19.64
N ILE A 306 -7.66 2.85 18.33
CA ILE A 306 -8.48 1.96 17.48
C ILE A 306 -8.45 0.55 18.10
N PRO A 307 -9.61 -0.11 18.28
CA PRO A 307 -9.65 -1.39 18.98
C PRO A 307 -8.88 -2.48 18.23
N ALA A 308 -8.29 -3.41 18.99
CA ALA A 308 -7.60 -4.56 18.43
C ALA A 308 -8.54 -5.46 17.60
N THR A 309 -7.95 -6.30 16.75
CA THR A 309 -8.66 -7.33 15.99
C THR A 309 -9.43 -8.28 16.92
N PRO A 310 -10.73 -8.57 16.69
CA PRO A 310 -11.46 -9.55 17.49
C PRO A 310 -10.89 -10.96 17.34
N GLU A 311 -10.56 -11.57 18.48
CA GLU A 311 -9.96 -12.90 18.55
C GLU A 311 -10.89 -13.92 19.22
N GLY A 312 -10.59 -15.20 19.01
CA GLY A 312 -11.32 -16.29 19.64
C GLY A 312 -12.78 -16.38 19.22
N VAL A 313 -13.13 -15.93 18.01
CA VAL A 313 -14.50 -16.03 17.51
C VAL A 313 -14.92 -17.50 17.43
N GLN A 314 -15.97 -17.88 18.15
CA GLN A 314 -16.56 -19.21 18.10
C GLN A 314 -18.01 -19.15 17.61
N LEU A 315 -18.45 -20.26 17.05
CA LEU A 315 -19.79 -20.43 16.51
C LEU A 315 -20.46 -21.63 17.18
N SER A 316 -21.69 -21.45 17.64
CA SER A 316 -22.54 -22.51 18.16
C SER A 316 -23.94 -22.42 17.57
N VAL A 317 -24.62 -23.57 17.46
CA VAL A 317 -25.98 -23.66 16.91
C VAL A 317 -26.95 -23.75 18.09
N LEU A 318 -27.92 -22.85 18.13
CA LEU A 318 -29.01 -22.85 19.11
C LEU A 318 -30.26 -23.51 18.52
N GLU A 319 -31.33 -23.57 19.32
CA GLU A 319 -32.65 -23.99 18.85
C GLU A 319 -33.14 -23.14 17.65
N ASN A 320 -34.05 -23.68 16.84
CA ASN A 320 -34.61 -23.02 15.66
C ASN A 320 -33.57 -22.57 14.61
N ASN A 321 -32.44 -23.29 14.50
CA ASN A 321 -31.34 -22.99 13.56
C ASN A 321 -30.70 -21.61 13.75
N GLN A 322 -30.82 -21.01 14.94
CA GLN A 322 -30.16 -19.75 15.25
C GLN A 322 -28.65 -19.99 15.46
N ILE A 323 -27.84 -19.03 15.02
CA ILE A 323 -26.38 -19.12 15.15
C ILE A 323 -25.90 -18.14 16.20
N LYS A 324 -25.31 -18.66 17.28
CA LYS A 324 -24.66 -17.84 18.30
C LYS A 324 -23.17 -17.72 18.01
N LEU A 325 -22.72 -16.48 17.89
CA LEU A 325 -21.33 -16.08 17.86
C LEU A 325 -20.92 -15.54 19.23
N ASN A 326 -19.70 -15.87 19.65
CA ASN A 326 -19.04 -15.23 20.80
C ASN A 326 -17.57 -14.99 20.47
N TRP A 327 -16.92 -14.07 21.17
CA TRP A 327 -15.51 -13.75 20.99
C TRP A 327 -14.91 -13.19 22.29
N LEU A 328 -13.59 -12.99 22.30
CA LEU A 328 -12.92 -12.36 23.43
C LEU A 328 -13.27 -10.87 23.48
N ASP A 329 -13.82 -10.43 24.60
CA ASP A 329 -14.21 -9.04 24.81
C ASP A 329 -13.01 -8.10 24.80
N ILE A 330 -13.13 -6.98 24.09
CA ILE A 330 -12.07 -5.98 23.89
C ILE A 330 -12.39 -4.81 24.78
N LYS A 331 -11.58 -4.63 25.82
CA LYS A 331 -11.74 -3.52 26.75
C LYS A 331 -11.28 -2.22 26.09
N GLY A 332 -12.13 -1.21 26.14
CA GLY A 332 -11.81 0.13 25.67
C GLY A 332 -13.02 1.03 25.75
N LYS A 333 -12.77 2.34 25.81
CA LYS A 333 -13.86 3.33 25.78
C LYS A 333 -14.52 3.31 24.40
N GLY A 334 -15.85 3.22 24.38
CA GLY A 334 -16.63 3.35 23.14
C GLY A 334 -16.48 2.17 22.16
N VAL A 335 -15.82 1.08 22.57
CA VAL A 335 -15.68 -0.12 21.74
C VAL A 335 -17.05 -0.69 21.42
N LYS A 336 -17.27 -0.94 20.13
CA LYS A 336 -18.45 -1.57 19.57
C LYS A 336 -18.03 -2.61 18.55
N TYR A 337 -18.96 -3.50 18.23
CA TYR A 337 -18.77 -4.53 17.22
C TYR A 337 -19.78 -4.42 16.10
N ALA A 338 -19.31 -4.72 14.89
CA ALA A 338 -20.15 -4.98 13.73
C ALA A 338 -19.89 -6.40 13.24
N ILE A 339 -20.96 -7.08 12.83
CA ILE A 339 -20.86 -8.45 12.31
C ILE A 339 -21.22 -8.41 10.83
N TYR A 340 -20.34 -8.99 10.04
CA TYR A 340 -20.53 -9.16 8.62
C TYR A 340 -20.80 -10.62 8.33
N ARG A 341 -21.77 -10.88 7.46
CA ARG A 341 -22.13 -12.21 7.02
C ARG A 341 -22.02 -12.30 5.51
N SER A 342 -21.38 -13.35 5.03
CA SER A 342 -21.49 -13.81 3.64
C SER A 342 -22.31 -15.09 3.62
N LEU A 343 -23.10 -15.29 2.56
CA LEU A 343 -24.09 -16.35 2.46
C LEU A 343 -24.03 -17.04 1.10
N SER A 344 -24.23 -18.35 1.09
CA SER A 344 -24.71 -19.12 -0.07
C SER A 344 -26.07 -19.70 0.29
N ASP A 345 -27.14 -19.20 -0.31
CA ASP A 345 -28.49 -19.73 -0.14
C ASP A 345 -28.75 -20.79 -1.20
N PHE A 346 -28.87 -22.03 -0.75
CA PHE A 346 -29.01 -23.17 -1.64
C PHE A 346 -30.44 -23.36 -2.16
N ASN A 347 -31.42 -22.62 -1.65
CA ASN A 347 -32.77 -22.67 -2.19
C ASN A 347 -32.91 -21.77 -3.42
N THR A 348 -32.18 -20.65 -3.44
CA THR A 348 -32.22 -19.67 -4.54
C THR A 348 -31.05 -19.82 -5.50
N GLY A 349 -29.96 -20.49 -5.07
CA GLY A 349 -28.70 -20.53 -5.80
C GLY A 349 -27.90 -19.23 -5.68
N GLU A 350 -28.33 -18.29 -4.84
CA GLU A 350 -27.62 -17.01 -4.67
C GLU A 350 -26.41 -17.16 -3.75
N ALA A 351 -25.27 -16.62 -4.17
CA ALA A 351 -24.11 -16.36 -3.32
C ALA A 351 -23.89 -14.85 -3.17
N LYS A 352 -23.72 -14.41 -1.91
CA LYS A 352 -23.51 -13.01 -1.55
C LYS A 352 -22.20 -12.87 -0.80
N GLY A 353 -21.41 -11.87 -1.17
CA GLY A 353 -20.22 -11.43 -0.42
C GLY A 353 -20.57 -10.98 1.00
N PHE A 354 -19.56 -10.54 1.76
CA PHE A 354 -19.78 -10.05 3.11
C PHE A 354 -20.65 -8.78 3.10
N VAL A 355 -21.81 -8.86 3.76
CA VAL A 355 -22.70 -7.73 4.02
C VAL A 355 -22.78 -7.47 5.52
N LYS A 356 -22.97 -6.21 5.91
CA LYS A 356 -23.16 -5.86 7.33
C LYS A 356 -24.48 -6.44 7.79
N LEU A 357 -24.44 -7.35 8.76
CA LEU A 357 -25.62 -7.98 9.33
C LEU A 357 -26.18 -7.16 10.50
N VAL A 358 -25.27 -6.68 11.36
CA VAL A 358 -25.61 -5.92 12.56
C VAL A 358 -24.44 -5.00 12.92
N ASP A 359 -24.76 -3.90 13.58
CA ASP A 359 -23.83 -2.85 13.96
C ASP A 359 -24.12 -2.37 15.40
N GLY A 360 -23.10 -1.84 16.07
CA GLY A 360 -23.23 -1.19 17.36
C GLY A 360 -23.42 -2.14 18.54
N ILE A 361 -23.00 -3.40 18.42
CA ILE A 361 -23.06 -4.37 19.51
C ILE A 361 -22.02 -3.99 20.57
N THR A 362 -22.39 -4.05 21.84
CA THR A 362 -21.48 -3.79 22.98
C THR A 362 -21.03 -5.06 23.69
N ASP A 363 -21.86 -6.11 23.65
CA ASP A 363 -21.52 -7.40 24.25
C ASP A 363 -20.66 -8.23 23.29
N ALA A 364 -19.74 -9.03 23.81
CA ALA A 364 -18.89 -9.90 22.99
C ALA A 364 -19.62 -11.18 22.50
N GLU A 365 -20.90 -11.05 22.17
CA GLU A 365 -21.75 -12.10 21.63
C GLU A 365 -22.85 -11.56 20.73
N PHE A 366 -23.34 -12.42 19.84
CA PHE A 366 -24.46 -12.11 18.96
C PHE A 366 -25.19 -13.38 18.54
N VAL A 367 -26.51 -13.29 18.34
CA VAL A 367 -27.33 -14.39 17.82
C VAL A 367 -27.93 -13.98 16.48
N ASP A 368 -27.51 -14.67 15.41
CA ASP A 368 -28.14 -14.55 14.10
C ASP A 368 -29.37 -15.47 14.02
N SER A 369 -30.53 -14.86 13.90
CA SER A 369 -31.82 -15.53 13.72
C SER A 369 -32.38 -15.43 12.31
N THR A 370 -31.61 -14.84 11.39
CA THR A 370 -32.04 -14.50 10.02
C THR A 370 -31.48 -15.45 8.97
N LEU A 371 -30.80 -16.52 9.40
CA LEU A 371 -30.14 -17.45 8.49
C LEU A 371 -31.19 -18.30 7.75
N PRO A 372 -31.23 -18.29 6.41
CA PRO A 372 -32.16 -19.14 5.67
C PRO A 372 -31.85 -20.62 5.87
N ASN A 373 -32.89 -21.46 5.84
CA ASN A 373 -32.72 -22.92 5.87
C ASN A 373 -31.83 -23.39 4.71
N LYS A 374 -30.98 -24.39 4.95
CA LYS A 374 -30.02 -24.90 3.95
C LYS A 374 -29.10 -23.79 3.39
N SER A 375 -28.39 -23.10 4.28
CA SER A 375 -27.40 -22.11 3.89
C SER A 375 -26.00 -22.50 4.33
N PHE A 376 -25.01 -22.08 3.55
CA PHE A 376 -23.63 -21.96 4.01
C PHE A 376 -23.36 -20.50 4.34
N ALA A 377 -22.94 -20.24 5.59
CA ALA A 377 -22.69 -18.89 6.06
C ALA A 377 -21.26 -18.73 6.56
N ARG A 378 -20.73 -17.53 6.38
CA ARG A 378 -19.44 -17.10 6.91
C ARG A 378 -19.62 -15.82 7.68
N TYR A 379 -19.03 -15.76 8.87
CA TYR A 379 -19.11 -14.61 9.73
C TYR A 379 -17.73 -14.02 9.97
N GLN A 380 -17.68 -12.70 10.03
CA GLN A 380 -16.51 -11.95 10.44
C GLN A 380 -16.95 -10.84 11.38
N VAL A 381 -16.24 -10.71 12.50
CA VAL A 381 -16.50 -9.70 13.53
C VAL A 381 -15.48 -8.59 13.37
N PHE A 382 -15.94 -7.35 13.38
CA PHE A 382 -15.09 -6.16 13.38
C PHE A 382 -15.32 -5.41 14.68
N SER A 383 -14.26 -4.87 15.26
CA SER A 383 -14.31 -3.94 16.39
C SER A 383 -14.01 -2.52 15.90
N TYR A 384 -14.67 -1.54 16.50
CA TYR A 384 -14.45 -0.13 16.18
C TYR A 384 -14.81 0.77 17.37
N ASN A 385 -14.36 2.01 17.33
CA ASN A 385 -14.76 3.07 18.26
C ASN A 385 -14.98 4.40 17.50
N GLU A 386 -15.04 5.55 18.20
CA GLU A 386 -15.19 6.85 17.52
C GLU A 386 -14.01 7.25 16.61
N ILE A 387 -12.85 6.59 16.74
CA ILE A 387 -11.65 6.89 15.98
C ILE A 387 -11.63 6.12 14.65
N GLY A 388 -11.89 4.81 14.70
CA GLY A 388 -11.80 3.96 13.52
C GLY A 388 -12.19 2.51 13.77
N GLU A 389 -12.22 1.75 12.68
CA GLU A 389 -12.48 0.30 12.64
C GLU A 389 -11.16 -0.44 12.48
N GLY A 390 -10.93 -1.47 13.30
CA GLY A 390 -9.75 -2.32 13.22
C GLY A 390 -9.89 -3.43 12.16
N LEU A 391 -8.93 -4.35 12.13
CA LEU A 391 -8.99 -5.53 11.26
C LEU A 391 -10.15 -6.45 11.66
N GLY A 392 -10.70 -7.13 10.66
CA GLY A 392 -11.72 -8.16 10.87
C GLY A 392 -11.13 -9.41 11.50
N SER A 393 -11.93 -10.09 12.32
CA SER A 393 -11.58 -11.38 12.91
C SER A 393 -11.22 -12.44 11.87
N LYS A 394 -10.66 -13.56 12.32
CA LYS A 394 -10.69 -14.79 11.52
C LYS A 394 -12.14 -15.13 11.14
N ILE A 395 -12.34 -15.59 9.91
CA ILE A 395 -13.65 -15.98 9.41
C ILE A 395 -14.05 -17.33 10.02
N VAL A 396 -15.26 -17.41 10.56
CA VAL A 396 -15.88 -18.67 11.01
C VAL A 396 -17.02 -19.07 10.09
N THR A 397 -17.24 -20.37 9.92
CA THR A 397 -18.20 -20.94 8.95
C THR A 397 -19.31 -21.72 9.65
N TYR A 398 -20.51 -21.68 9.08
CA TYR A 398 -21.64 -22.55 9.42
C TYR A 398 -22.17 -23.26 8.18
N GLY A 399 -22.61 -24.51 8.37
CA GLY A 399 -23.13 -25.36 7.31
C GLY A 399 -22.04 -26.01 6.47
N LYS A 400 -22.45 -26.75 5.44
CA LYS A 400 -21.54 -27.32 4.43
C LYS A 400 -21.61 -26.46 3.17
N PRO A 401 -20.48 -26.20 2.49
CA PRO A 401 -20.50 -25.50 1.20
C PRO A 401 -21.32 -26.29 0.17
N TRP A 402 -21.88 -25.61 -0.84
CA TRP A 402 -22.57 -26.27 -1.95
C TRP A 402 -21.60 -27.22 -2.64
N GLN A 403 -22.04 -28.46 -2.85
CA GLN A 403 -21.26 -29.47 -3.54
C GLN A 403 -21.66 -29.46 -5.02
N PHE A 404 -20.81 -28.84 -5.84
CA PHE A 404 -21.05 -28.73 -7.27
C PHE A 404 -20.82 -30.06 -7.99
N SER A 405 -21.46 -30.25 -9.13
CA SER A 405 -21.30 -31.41 -10.02
C SER A 405 -20.97 -30.99 -11.45
N VAL A 406 -20.62 -31.97 -12.30
CA VAL A 406 -20.46 -31.73 -13.74
C VAL A 406 -21.78 -31.23 -14.34
N ASN A 407 -21.68 -30.28 -15.27
CA ASN A 407 -22.75 -29.49 -15.89
C ASN A 407 -23.37 -28.41 -15.00
N GLU A 408 -22.80 -28.14 -13.83
CA GLU A 408 -23.16 -26.96 -13.05
C GLU A 408 -22.14 -25.84 -13.29
N ARG A 409 -22.65 -24.64 -13.58
CA ARG A 409 -21.83 -23.44 -13.64
C ARG A 409 -21.53 -22.97 -12.22
N ILE A 410 -20.26 -22.72 -11.97
CA ILE A 410 -19.74 -22.24 -10.71
C ILE A 410 -19.33 -20.79 -10.90
N GLU A 411 -20.18 -19.88 -10.44
CA GLU A 411 -19.86 -18.46 -10.38
C GLU A 411 -18.81 -18.23 -9.28
N VAL A 412 -17.88 -17.29 -9.51
CA VAL A 412 -16.79 -17.08 -8.55
C VAL A 412 -17.23 -16.49 -7.22
N GLU A 413 -18.43 -15.93 -7.09
CA GLU A 413 -18.97 -15.63 -5.77
C GLU A 413 -18.99 -16.88 -4.89
N HIS A 414 -19.07 -18.10 -5.43
CA HIS A 414 -18.97 -19.34 -4.65
C HIS A 414 -17.55 -19.69 -4.17
N PHE A 415 -16.54 -18.89 -4.57
CA PHE A 415 -15.13 -19.12 -4.25
C PHE A 415 -14.83 -18.57 -2.86
N PHE A 416 -15.18 -19.37 -1.85
CA PHE A 416 -15.28 -18.90 -0.47
C PHE A 416 -14.15 -19.34 0.45
N ALA A 417 -13.31 -20.29 0.01
CA ALA A 417 -12.14 -20.75 0.74
C ALA A 417 -10.92 -20.62 -0.17
N GLY A 418 -10.04 -19.68 0.14
CA GLY A 418 -8.83 -19.49 -0.65
C GLY A 418 -7.86 -18.56 0.05
N ARG A 419 -6.58 -18.82 -0.18
CA ARG A 419 -5.48 -17.90 0.14
C ARG A 419 -5.18 -17.11 -1.13
N TYR A 420 -4.77 -15.86 -0.97
CA TYR A 420 -4.12 -15.12 -2.07
C TYR A 420 -5.05 -14.80 -3.25
N HIS A 421 -6.31 -14.54 -2.93
CA HIS A 421 -7.32 -14.08 -3.89
C HIS A 421 -8.02 -12.83 -3.36
N TRP A 422 -8.61 -12.05 -4.25
CA TRP A 422 -9.55 -10.98 -3.89
C TRP A 422 -10.80 -11.05 -4.73
N VAL A 423 -11.89 -10.52 -4.19
CA VAL A 423 -13.19 -10.47 -4.84
C VAL A 423 -13.53 -9.00 -5.05
N ARG A 424 -13.83 -8.60 -6.29
CA ARG A 424 -14.34 -7.25 -6.58
C ARG A 424 -15.49 -7.30 -7.57
N GLN A 425 -16.28 -6.23 -7.62
CA GLN A 425 -17.25 -6.05 -8.69
C GLN A 425 -16.56 -5.40 -9.90
N ARG A 426 -16.79 -5.97 -11.08
CA ARG A 426 -16.29 -5.46 -12.37
C ARG A 426 -17.25 -5.88 -13.47
N ASP A 427 -17.62 -4.96 -14.35
CA ASP A 427 -18.55 -5.19 -15.47
C ASP A 427 -19.88 -5.87 -15.06
N ALA A 428 -20.45 -5.45 -13.92
CA ALA A 428 -21.62 -6.05 -13.26
C ALA A 428 -21.47 -7.50 -12.78
N ALA A 429 -20.26 -8.08 -12.85
CA ALA A 429 -19.93 -9.40 -12.33
C ALA A 429 -19.09 -9.33 -11.05
N THR A 430 -19.16 -10.36 -10.23
CA THR A 430 -18.21 -10.59 -9.14
C THR A 430 -17.04 -11.35 -9.74
N VAL A 431 -15.80 -10.87 -9.55
CA VAL A 431 -14.61 -11.51 -10.14
C VAL A 431 -13.61 -11.86 -9.04
N VAL A 432 -12.89 -12.97 -9.21
CA VAL A 432 -11.79 -13.39 -8.33
C VAL A 432 -10.46 -13.16 -9.02
N GLY A 433 -9.64 -12.28 -8.44
CA GLY A 433 -8.25 -12.06 -8.84
C GLY A 433 -7.29 -13.01 -8.13
N PHE A 434 -6.27 -13.50 -8.85
CA PHE A 434 -5.22 -14.38 -8.33
C PHE A 434 -3.86 -13.71 -8.49
N ASN A 435 -3.07 -13.62 -7.42
CA ASN A 435 -1.73 -13.02 -7.42
C ASN A 435 -0.75 -13.97 -6.71
N ASP A 436 0.48 -14.10 -7.22
CA ASP A 436 1.57 -14.83 -6.53
C ASP A 436 2.02 -14.12 -5.26
N ASN A 437 1.61 -12.85 -5.15
CA ASN A 437 2.13 -11.91 -4.21
C ASN A 437 1.04 -10.95 -3.67
N PRO A 438 0.06 -11.49 -2.93
CA PRO A 438 -1.07 -10.71 -2.43
C PRO A 438 -0.73 -9.80 -1.25
N ASP A 439 0.42 -10.07 -0.62
CA ASP A 439 0.99 -9.28 0.46
C ASP A 439 2.09 -8.34 -0.10
N HIS A 440 2.10 -8.16 -1.42
CA HIS A 440 2.97 -7.27 -2.16
C HIS A 440 4.49 -7.49 -2.04
N PHE A 441 5.01 -8.52 -1.36
CA PHE A 441 6.42 -9.01 -1.37
C PHE A 441 7.15 -9.01 -2.72
N PRO A 442 8.48 -8.95 -2.77
CA PRO A 442 9.20 -9.04 -4.03
C PRO A 442 9.00 -10.44 -4.63
N THR A 443 8.89 -10.53 -5.96
CA THR A 443 8.79 -11.81 -6.64
C THR A 443 9.97 -12.71 -6.26
N GLY A 444 9.69 -13.92 -5.79
CA GLY A 444 10.70 -14.90 -5.39
C GLY A 444 11.16 -14.84 -3.93
N THR A 445 10.71 -13.88 -3.12
CA THR A 445 11.06 -13.81 -1.68
C THR A 445 10.24 -14.77 -0.83
N LEU A 446 9.01 -15.09 -1.26
CA LEU A 446 8.27 -16.23 -0.76
C LEU A 446 8.49 -17.42 -1.71
N PRO A 447 8.60 -18.67 -1.21
CA PRO A 447 8.47 -19.83 -2.09
C PRO A 447 7.15 -19.71 -2.86
N HIS A 448 7.15 -19.95 -4.18
CA HIS A 448 5.95 -19.91 -5.00
C HIS A 448 4.86 -20.74 -4.35
N LYS A 449 3.87 -20.07 -3.75
CA LYS A 449 2.65 -20.71 -3.24
C LYS A 449 1.57 -20.39 -4.27
N PRO A 450 1.12 -21.36 -5.09
CA PRO A 450 0.06 -21.08 -6.05
C PRO A 450 -1.14 -20.52 -5.28
N ALA A 451 -1.65 -19.37 -5.73
CA ALA A 451 -2.92 -18.85 -5.23
C ALA A 451 -3.96 -19.94 -5.45
N TRP A 452 -4.70 -20.26 -4.37
CA TRP A 452 -5.62 -21.38 -4.39
C TRP A 452 -7.02 -20.93 -4.02
N VAL A 453 -8.00 -21.42 -4.76
CA VAL A 453 -9.40 -21.38 -4.40
C VAL A 453 -9.89 -22.80 -4.35
N ARG A 454 -10.63 -23.14 -3.29
CA ARG A 454 -11.20 -24.46 -3.05
C ARG A 454 -12.72 -24.39 -3.11
N LEU A 455 -13.32 -25.29 -3.88
CA LEU A 455 -14.76 -25.48 -4.00
C LEU A 455 -15.11 -26.94 -3.77
N ALA A 456 -16.21 -27.20 -3.06
CA ALA A 456 -16.70 -28.56 -2.89
C ALA A 456 -17.27 -29.05 -4.23
N PHE A 457 -16.84 -30.24 -4.65
CA PHE A 457 -17.20 -30.82 -5.94
C PHE A 457 -17.40 -32.32 -5.78
N ASP A 458 -18.28 -32.91 -6.59
CA ASP A 458 -18.53 -34.34 -6.58
C ASP A 458 -18.61 -34.91 -7.99
N VAL A 459 -17.87 -35.98 -8.20
CA VAL A 459 -17.84 -36.71 -9.46
C VAL A 459 -18.15 -38.17 -9.15
N LYS A 460 -19.32 -38.64 -9.59
CA LYS A 460 -19.76 -40.02 -9.34
C LYS A 460 -18.97 -41.06 -10.12
N LYS A 461 -18.48 -40.70 -11.31
CA LYS A 461 -17.72 -41.58 -12.21
C LYS A 461 -16.60 -40.80 -12.88
N ALA A 462 -15.42 -41.40 -12.97
CA ALA A 462 -14.32 -40.83 -13.73
C ALA A 462 -14.77 -40.61 -15.18
N GLN A 463 -14.48 -39.44 -15.73
CA GLN A 463 -14.94 -39.05 -17.06
C GLN A 463 -14.06 -37.95 -17.66
N GLN A 464 -14.00 -37.92 -18.98
CA GLN A 464 -13.52 -36.75 -19.71
C GLN A 464 -14.60 -35.68 -19.67
N ALA A 465 -14.17 -34.44 -19.52
CA ALA A 465 -15.00 -33.25 -19.55
C ALA A 465 -14.29 -32.15 -20.35
N LYS A 466 -15.02 -31.09 -20.67
CA LYS A 466 -14.47 -29.82 -21.14
C LYS A 466 -14.66 -28.78 -20.05
N LEU A 467 -13.56 -28.20 -19.57
CA LEU A 467 -13.65 -26.97 -18.79
C LEU A 467 -14.02 -25.83 -19.74
N LYS A 468 -15.02 -25.04 -19.36
CA LYS A 468 -15.30 -23.71 -19.89
C LYS A 468 -15.14 -22.71 -18.76
N PHE A 469 -14.52 -21.57 -19.03
CA PHE A 469 -14.34 -20.52 -18.02
C PHE A 469 -14.28 -19.14 -18.67
N ARG A 470 -14.66 -18.10 -17.92
CA ARG A 470 -14.53 -16.71 -18.34
C ARG A 470 -13.45 -16.02 -17.51
N ALA A 471 -12.42 -15.49 -18.16
CA ALA A 471 -11.27 -14.87 -17.50
C ALA A 471 -10.71 -13.69 -18.29
N ARG A 472 -9.87 -12.88 -17.63
CA ARG A 472 -8.99 -11.87 -18.26
C ARG A 472 -7.62 -11.85 -17.60
N ALA A 473 -6.60 -11.42 -18.32
CA ALA A 473 -5.26 -11.19 -17.78
C ALA A 473 -4.55 -10.12 -18.60
N GLU A 474 -3.91 -9.16 -17.94
CA GLU A 474 -3.20 -8.06 -18.63
C GLU A 474 -1.91 -8.51 -19.30
N GLN A 475 -1.24 -9.52 -18.74
CA GLN A 475 0.01 -10.08 -19.27
C GLN A 475 -0.14 -11.53 -19.79
N GLY A 476 -1.39 -12.00 -19.90
CA GLY A 476 -1.70 -13.43 -20.10
C GLY A 476 -1.75 -14.17 -18.77
N GLY A 477 -2.46 -15.30 -18.73
CA GLY A 477 -2.73 -16.01 -17.48
C GLY A 477 -2.65 -17.52 -17.64
N GLN A 478 -2.29 -18.19 -16.55
CA GLN A 478 -2.25 -19.65 -16.47
C GLN A 478 -2.80 -20.12 -15.12
N PHE A 479 -3.62 -21.16 -15.14
CA PHE A 479 -3.99 -21.89 -13.93
C PHE A 479 -4.09 -23.39 -14.16
N GLU A 480 -3.92 -24.13 -13.07
CA GLU A 480 -4.15 -25.55 -12.98
C GLU A 480 -5.47 -25.79 -12.24
N LEU A 481 -6.27 -26.73 -12.73
CA LEU A 481 -7.42 -27.24 -11.99
C LEU A 481 -7.06 -28.60 -11.40
N TRP A 482 -7.29 -28.77 -10.11
CA TRP A 482 -7.00 -30.00 -9.37
C TRP A 482 -8.27 -30.55 -8.72
N GLN A 483 -8.39 -31.86 -8.61
CA GLN A 483 -9.41 -32.55 -7.82
C GLN A 483 -8.71 -33.35 -6.72
N GLY A 484 -8.61 -32.78 -5.53
CA GLY A 484 -7.70 -33.28 -4.49
C GLY A 484 -6.24 -33.31 -4.97
N ASN A 485 -5.66 -34.50 -5.08
CA ASN A 485 -4.29 -34.71 -5.57
C ASN A 485 -4.20 -35.04 -7.07
N HIS A 486 -5.33 -35.01 -7.79
CA HIS A 486 -5.40 -35.32 -9.22
C HIS A 486 -5.42 -34.04 -10.06
N LEU A 487 -4.50 -33.89 -11.00
CA LEU A 487 -4.51 -32.77 -11.95
C LEU A 487 -5.60 -32.98 -12.98
N VAL A 488 -6.62 -32.11 -12.98
CA VAL A 488 -7.72 -32.13 -13.94
C VAL A 488 -7.29 -31.56 -15.29
N GLY A 489 -6.51 -30.47 -15.28
CA GLY A 489 -5.98 -29.84 -16.48
C GLY A 489 -5.17 -28.57 -16.21
N ARG A 490 -4.44 -28.11 -17.23
CA ARG A 490 -3.74 -26.82 -17.24
C ARG A 490 -4.34 -25.94 -18.32
N TYR A 491 -4.57 -24.68 -17.99
CA TYR A 491 -5.26 -23.74 -18.83
C TYR A 491 -4.44 -22.47 -18.97
N GLU A 492 -4.16 -22.11 -20.21
CA GLU A 492 -3.45 -20.90 -20.59
C GLU A 492 -4.36 -20.02 -21.45
N PHE A 493 -4.25 -18.72 -21.28
CA PHE A 493 -5.03 -17.75 -22.04
C PHE A 493 -4.22 -16.47 -22.27
N ALA A 494 -4.48 -15.87 -23.45
CA ALA A 494 -3.72 -14.73 -23.93
C ALA A 494 -4.01 -13.45 -23.14
N LYS A 495 -3.10 -12.47 -23.27
CA LYS A 495 -3.28 -11.13 -22.73
C LYS A 495 -4.51 -10.42 -23.31
N GLY A 496 -5.20 -9.65 -22.49
CA GLY A 496 -6.31 -8.79 -22.91
C GLY A 496 -7.06 -8.16 -21.74
N ASP A 497 -7.52 -6.92 -21.94
CA ASP A 497 -8.20 -6.13 -20.90
C ASP A 497 -9.68 -6.47 -20.75
N LYS A 498 -10.21 -7.35 -21.61
CA LYS A 498 -11.62 -7.76 -21.63
C LYS A 498 -11.75 -9.22 -21.21
N PHE A 499 -12.82 -9.53 -20.49
CA PHE A 499 -13.17 -10.91 -20.17
C PHE A 499 -13.57 -11.70 -21.42
N THR A 500 -12.90 -12.83 -21.64
CA THR A 500 -13.17 -13.76 -22.74
C THR A 500 -13.47 -15.16 -22.22
N ILE A 501 -14.22 -15.94 -22.99
CA ILE A 501 -14.54 -17.33 -22.67
C ILE A 501 -13.48 -18.23 -23.29
N HIS A 502 -12.94 -19.12 -22.47
CA HIS A 502 -11.93 -20.10 -22.82
C HIS A 502 -12.47 -21.51 -22.60
N SER A 503 -11.84 -22.49 -23.23
CA SER A 503 -12.16 -23.90 -23.01
C SER A 503 -10.93 -24.79 -23.18
N GLY A 504 -10.86 -25.86 -22.41
CA GLY A 504 -9.80 -26.87 -22.50
C GLY A 504 -10.29 -28.23 -22.03
N ASP A 505 -9.50 -29.26 -22.32
CA ASP A 505 -9.78 -30.61 -21.83
C ASP A 505 -9.65 -30.69 -20.31
N ALA A 506 -10.47 -31.55 -19.70
CA ALA A 506 -10.50 -31.81 -18.28
C ALA A 506 -10.66 -33.31 -18.05
N GLN A 507 -9.79 -33.89 -17.20
CA GLN A 507 -9.90 -35.28 -16.81
C GLN A 507 -10.32 -35.37 -15.35
N LEU A 508 -11.55 -35.84 -15.09
CA LEU A 508 -12.08 -35.97 -13.74
C LEU A 508 -11.96 -37.42 -13.23
N ILE A 509 -11.78 -37.56 -11.92
CA ILE A 509 -11.77 -38.86 -11.23
C ILE A 509 -13.04 -39.01 -10.40
N ALA A 510 -13.48 -40.25 -10.15
CA ALA A 510 -14.59 -40.51 -9.24
C ALA A 510 -14.15 -40.17 -7.80
N SER A 511 -14.63 -39.04 -7.27
CA SER A 511 -14.23 -38.52 -5.97
C SER A 511 -15.13 -37.37 -5.52
N ASP A 512 -15.32 -37.23 -4.22
CA ASP A 512 -15.89 -36.07 -3.53
C ASP A 512 -14.81 -35.05 -3.09
N ALA A 513 -13.56 -35.26 -3.53
CA ALA A 513 -12.47 -34.33 -3.31
C ALA A 513 -12.82 -32.97 -3.94
N PRO A 514 -12.44 -31.87 -3.28
CA PRO A 514 -12.71 -30.53 -3.77
C PRO A 514 -12.04 -30.29 -5.13
N LEU A 515 -12.61 -29.37 -5.90
CA LEU A 515 -11.87 -28.73 -6.96
C LEU A 515 -11.02 -27.59 -6.39
N GLU A 516 -9.79 -27.49 -6.87
CA GLU A 516 -8.85 -26.45 -6.51
C GLU A 516 -8.34 -25.75 -7.77
N VAL A 517 -8.59 -24.45 -7.88
CA VAL A 517 -7.95 -23.59 -8.89
C VAL A 517 -6.63 -23.14 -8.29
N ARG A 518 -5.53 -23.50 -8.93
CA ARG A 518 -4.16 -23.15 -8.53
C ARG A 518 -3.53 -22.29 -9.61
N MET A 519 -2.91 -21.19 -9.24
CA MET A 519 -2.18 -20.37 -10.20
C MET A 519 -1.04 -21.19 -10.84
N GLY A 520 -0.92 -21.13 -12.17
CA GLY A 520 0.05 -21.93 -12.93
C GLY A 520 1.38 -21.21 -13.19
N ASN A 521 1.39 -19.88 -13.12
CA ASN A 521 2.56 -19.02 -13.24
C ASN A 521 2.45 -17.81 -12.31
N SER A 522 3.44 -16.92 -12.31
CA SER A 522 3.45 -15.68 -11.52
C SER A 522 2.67 -14.52 -12.15
N LEU A 523 1.81 -14.77 -13.15
CA LEU A 523 1.07 -13.71 -13.82
C LEU A 523 -0.32 -13.58 -13.23
N TRP A 524 -0.66 -12.35 -12.88
CA TRP A 524 -1.97 -12.01 -12.37
C TRP A 524 -3.08 -12.24 -13.41
N PHE A 525 -4.22 -12.77 -12.95
CA PHE A 525 -5.44 -12.88 -13.76
C PHE A 525 -6.72 -12.77 -12.93
N GLU A 526 -7.84 -12.53 -13.60
CA GLU A 526 -9.18 -12.57 -13.01
C GLU A 526 -10.02 -13.67 -13.62
N LEU A 527 -10.76 -14.38 -12.77
CA LEU A 527 -11.74 -15.40 -13.12
C LEU A 527 -13.14 -14.93 -12.73
N ASP A 528 -14.13 -15.18 -13.59
CA ASP A 528 -15.53 -14.82 -13.38
C ASP A 528 -16.42 -16.05 -13.12
N TRP A 529 -16.25 -17.12 -13.90
CA TRP A 529 -16.91 -18.39 -13.65
C TRP A 529 -16.19 -19.55 -14.32
N LEU A 530 -16.49 -20.75 -13.87
CA LEU A 530 -16.08 -21.99 -14.52
C LEU A 530 -17.22 -23.01 -14.58
N GLU A 531 -17.18 -23.90 -15.57
CA GLU A 531 -18.15 -24.97 -15.78
C GLU A 531 -17.43 -26.18 -16.39
N LEU A 532 -17.61 -27.36 -15.83
CA LEU A 532 -17.15 -28.63 -16.41
C LEU A 532 -18.32 -29.26 -17.16
N LYS A 533 -18.19 -29.46 -18.49
CA LYS A 533 -19.22 -30.08 -19.33
C LYS A 533 -18.84 -31.47 -19.81
#